data_AF-A0A1F7FYB8-F1
#
_entry.id   AF-A0A1F7FYB8-F1
#
_cell.length_a   1.000
_cell.length_b   1.000
_cell.length_c   1.000
_cell.angle_alpha   90.00
_cell.angle_beta   90.00
_cell.angle_gamma   90.00
#
_symmetry.space_group_name_H-M   'P 1'
#
loop_
_entity.id
_entity.type
_entity.pdbx_description
1 polymer ?
#
loop_
_entity_poly.entity_id
_entity_poly.type
_entity_poly.pdbx_seq_one_letter_code
_entity_poly.pdbx_strand_id
1 'polypeptide(L)'
;MLLANFMTTLGRIFTGKIAKGSEFIYSMREGLNPRDPAYLRWGMAVKEENIPPRTELEVEMPPKRYKLILRDKFGLRPDDIFYFSQDKKRVDVCLAKILEELRCRTAAEFFSMWILDRNLDFLTGVEDDFEFEER
;
A
#
# COMPACT_ATOMS: atom_id res chain seq x y z
N MET A 1 13.00 18.58 -0.29
CA MET A 1 12.34 17.70 0.69
C MET A 1 13.31 17.07 1.68
N LEU A 2 14.38 16.38 1.24
CA LEU A 2 15.32 15.67 2.13
C LEU A 2 15.87 16.46 3.33
N LEU A 3 16.35 17.70 3.13
CA LEU A 3 16.88 18.51 4.24
C LEU A 3 15.80 18.89 5.27
N ALA A 4 14.59 19.23 4.80
CA ALA A 4 13.47 19.57 5.67
C ALA A 4 13.00 18.37 6.50
N ASN A 5 12.91 17.20 5.88
CA ASN A 5 12.57 15.96 6.58
C ASN A 5 13.63 15.58 7.60
N PHE A 6 14.92 15.77 7.26
CA PHE A 6 16.03 15.56 8.19
C PHE A 6 15.94 16.48 9.42
N MET A 7 15.76 17.79 9.22
CA MET A 7 15.62 18.74 10.32
C MET A 7 14.38 18.44 11.19
N THR A 8 13.28 18.06 10.56
CA THR A 8 12.04 17.66 11.27
C THR A 8 12.27 16.40 12.10
N THR A 9 13.00 15.42 11.54
CA THR A 9 13.34 14.17 12.22
C THR A 9 14.28 14.41 13.38
N LEU A 10 15.30 15.25 13.22
CA LEU A 10 16.17 15.68 14.32
C LEU A 10 15.38 16.32 15.46
N GLY A 11 14.48 17.25 15.15
CA GLY A 11 13.60 17.85 16.16
C GLY A 11 12.75 16.81 16.90
N ARG A 12 12.27 15.77 16.20
CA ARG A 12 11.52 14.66 16.81
C ARG A 12 12.38 13.73 17.66
N ILE A 13 13.65 13.52 17.29
CA ILE A 13 14.62 12.77 18.12
C ILE A 13 14.87 13.54 19.42
N PHE A 14 15.20 14.84 19.34
CA PHE A 14 15.46 15.67 20.53
C PHE A 14 14.24 15.79 21.46
N THR A 15 13.03 15.68 20.93
CA THR A 15 11.79 15.70 21.72
C THR A 15 11.31 14.32 22.17
N GLY A 16 12.08 13.25 21.93
CA GLY A 16 11.73 11.88 22.34
C GLY A 16 10.53 11.28 21.61
N LYS A 17 10.12 11.87 20.47
CA LYS A 17 9.00 11.42 19.65
C LYS A 17 9.37 10.28 18.70
N ILE A 18 10.66 9.96 18.59
CA ILE A 18 11.18 8.80 17.86
C ILE A 18 11.87 7.88 18.88
N ALA A 19 11.37 6.67 18.98
CA ALA A 19 11.82 5.62 19.89
C ALA A 19 12.21 4.32 19.15
N LYS A 20 11.69 4.10 17.93
CA LYS A 20 11.97 2.91 17.11
C LYS A 20 12.67 3.26 15.79
N GLY A 21 13.42 2.31 15.23
CA GLY A 21 14.06 2.47 13.92
C GLY A 21 13.05 2.70 12.79
N SER A 22 11.89 2.05 12.82
CA SER A 22 10.81 2.25 11.83
C SER A 22 10.26 3.68 11.86
N GLU A 23 10.12 4.27 13.06
CA GLU A 23 9.68 5.66 13.22
C GLU A 23 10.70 6.65 12.64
N PHE A 24 12.00 6.38 12.83
CA PHE A 24 13.08 7.17 12.25
C PHE A 24 13.07 7.11 10.71
N ILE A 25 13.02 5.91 10.14
CA ILE A 25 13.02 5.70 8.69
C ILE A 25 11.81 6.39 8.06
N TYR A 26 10.63 6.23 8.65
CA TYR A 26 9.41 6.89 8.19
C TYR A 26 9.54 8.41 8.24
N SER A 27 9.96 8.98 9.38
CA SER A 27 10.11 10.43 9.55
C SER A 27 11.13 11.01 8.57
N MET A 28 12.24 10.30 8.31
CA MET A 28 13.27 10.71 7.36
C MET A 28 12.76 10.73 5.92
N ARG A 29 12.03 9.69 5.50
CA ARG A 29 11.51 9.59 4.14
C ARG A 29 10.35 10.54 3.88
N GLU A 30 9.44 10.60 4.83
CA GLU A 30 8.12 11.18 4.62
C GLU A 30 7.95 12.56 5.27
N GLY A 31 8.78 12.91 6.26
CA GLY A 31 8.66 14.17 7.00
C GLY A 31 7.43 14.25 7.92
N LEU A 32 6.55 13.25 7.90
CA LEU A 32 5.32 13.18 8.70
C LEU A 32 5.53 12.52 10.07
N ASN A 33 4.60 12.72 10.99
CA ASN A 33 4.68 12.15 12.33
C ASN A 33 4.52 10.61 12.25
N PRO A 34 5.51 9.84 12.71
CA PRO A 34 5.46 8.37 12.61
C PRO A 34 4.38 7.72 13.46
N ARG A 35 3.91 8.41 14.51
CA ARG A 35 2.92 7.89 15.47
C ARG A 35 1.47 8.18 15.12
N ASP A 36 1.24 8.97 14.06
CA ASP A 36 -0.13 9.21 13.61
C ASP A 36 -0.75 7.89 13.14
N PRO A 37 -2.07 7.69 13.33
CA PRO A 37 -2.74 6.51 12.81
C PRO A 37 -2.59 6.37 11.29
N ALA A 38 -2.30 5.15 10.80
CA ALA A 38 -2.03 4.91 9.38
C ALA A 38 -3.22 5.30 8.48
N TYR A 39 -4.46 5.08 8.93
CA TYR A 39 -5.66 5.47 8.19
C TYR A 39 -5.80 6.98 7.97
N LEU A 40 -5.11 7.85 8.72
CA LEU A 40 -5.13 9.28 8.44
C LEU A 40 -4.37 9.61 7.17
N ARG A 41 -3.32 8.85 6.89
CA ARG A 41 -2.48 9.04 5.72
C ARG A 41 -2.95 8.26 4.51
N TRP A 42 -3.26 6.98 4.69
CA TRP A 42 -3.60 6.11 3.56
C TRP A 42 -5.07 5.71 3.54
N GLY A 43 -5.54 5.36 2.35
CA GLY A 43 -6.85 4.75 2.13
C GLY A 43 -6.76 3.70 1.04
N MET A 44 -7.74 2.79 1.01
CA MET A 44 -7.84 1.78 -0.04
C MET A 44 -8.84 2.18 -1.10
N ALA A 45 -8.48 1.95 -2.36
CA ALA A 45 -9.38 2.05 -3.51
C ALA A 45 -9.37 0.71 -4.26
N VAL A 46 -10.54 0.30 -4.73
CA VAL A 46 -10.68 -0.86 -5.62
C VAL A 46 -10.97 -0.33 -7.01
N LYS A 47 -10.16 -0.74 -7.99
CA LYS A 47 -10.41 -0.46 -9.39
C LYS A 47 -10.73 -1.76 -10.11
N GLU A 48 -11.85 -1.75 -10.82
CA GLU A 48 -12.26 -2.86 -11.69
C GLU A 48 -11.86 -2.51 -13.13
N GLU A 49 -11.21 -3.45 -13.81
CA GLU A 49 -10.81 -3.33 -15.20
C GLU A 49 -11.34 -4.53 -15.99
N ASN A 50 -11.94 -4.26 -17.14
CA ASN A 50 -12.36 -5.30 -18.06
C ASN A 50 -11.13 -5.80 -18.84
N ILE A 51 -10.93 -7.10 -18.85
CA ILE A 51 -9.90 -7.76 -19.66
C ILE A 51 -10.48 -7.94 -21.07
N PRO A 52 -9.71 -7.69 -22.14
CA PRO A 52 -10.17 -7.94 -23.50
C PRO A 52 -10.56 -9.43 -23.66
N PRO A 53 -11.76 -9.72 -24.18
CA PRO A 53 -12.23 -11.09 -24.34
C PRO A 53 -11.41 -11.83 -25.40
N ARG A 54 -11.09 -13.10 -25.13
CA ARG A 54 -10.37 -13.99 -26.04
C ARG A 54 -11.30 -14.98 -26.74
N THR A 55 -12.51 -15.20 -26.21
CA THR A 55 -13.50 -16.14 -26.76
C THR A 55 -14.87 -15.47 -26.96
N GLU A 56 -15.72 -16.02 -27.84
CA GLU A 56 -17.07 -15.49 -28.11
C GLU A 56 -17.97 -15.47 -26.86
N LEU A 57 -17.83 -16.44 -25.96
CA LEU A 57 -18.51 -16.48 -24.66
C LEU A 57 -18.06 -15.34 -23.71
N GLU A 58 -16.79 -14.94 -23.78
CA GLU A 58 -16.26 -13.82 -22.99
C GLU A 58 -16.66 -12.45 -23.58
N VAL A 59 -17.12 -12.39 -24.83
CA VAL A 59 -17.69 -11.16 -25.40
C VAL A 59 -18.98 -10.78 -24.69
N GLU A 60 -19.81 -11.77 -24.31
CA GLU A 60 -21.05 -11.54 -23.55
C GLU A 60 -20.77 -11.23 -22.08
N MET A 61 -19.74 -11.85 -21.49
CA MET A 61 -19.32 -11.64 -20.11
C MET A 61 -17.81 -11.45 -20.02
N PRO A 62 -17.30 -10.20 -20.18
CA PRO A 62 -15.87 -9.96 -20.18
C PRO A 62 -15.26 -10.30 -18.82
N PRO A 63 -14.13 -11.02 -18.79
CA PRO A 63 -13.45 -11.33 -17.54
C PRO A 63 -12.98 -10.03 -16.88
N LYS A 64 -13.13 -9.96 -15.56
CA LYS A 64 -12.84 -8.76 -14.77
C LYS A 64 -11.55 -8.95 -13.98
N ARG A 65 -10.70 -7.94 -13.98
CA ARG A 65 -9.53 -7.83 -13.09
C ARG A 65 -9.80 -6.75 -12.07
N TYR A 66 -9.68 -7.10 -10.80
CA TYR A 66 -9.74 -6.16 -9.70
C TYR A 66 -8.32 -5.79 -9.29
N LYS A 67 -8.11 -4.50 -9.00
CA LYS A 67 -6.86 -3.94 -8.49
C LYS A 67 -7.16 -3.26 -7.16
N LEU A 68 -6.42 -3.65 -6.12
CA LEU A 68 -6.37 -2.93 -4.86
C LEU A 68 -5.25 -1.90 -4.91
N ILE A 69 -5.60 -0.66 -4.64
CA ILE A 69 -4.73 0.49 -4.73
C ILE A 69 -4.70 1.16 -3.35
N LEU A 70 -3.51 1.32 -2.78
CA LEU A 70 -3.29 2.16 -1.61
C LEU A 70 -3.06 3.59 -2.08
N ARG A 71 -3.95 4.48 -1.64
CA ARG A 71 -3.88 5.91 -1.94
C ARG A 71 -3.20 6.67 -0.83
N ASP A 72 -2.25 7.53 -1.18
CA ASP A 72 -1.76 8.56 -0.27
C ASP A 72 -2.73 9.75 -0.30
N LYS A 73 -3.47 9.96 0.81
CA LYS A 73 -4.50 11.01 0.90
C LYS A 73 -3.91 12.42 0.81
N PHE A 74 -2.62 12.58 1.10
CA PHE A 74 -1.94 13.87 1.02
C PHE A 74 -1.31 14.11 -0.34
N GLY A 75 -1.36 13.14 -1.26
CA GLY A 75 -0.76 13.25 -2.60
C GLY A 75 0.76 13.40 -2.57
N LEU A 76 1.41 13.04 -1.46
CA LEU A 76 2.86 13.14 -1.28
C LEU A 76 3.60 12.04 -2.03
N ARG A 77 2.91 10.93 -2.31
CA ARG A 77 3.44 9.77 -3.04
C ARG A 77 2.45 9.28 -4.09
N PRO A 78 2.94 8.66 -5.18
CA PRO A 78 2.08 7.94 -6.11
C PRO A 78 1.27 6.87 -5.38
N ASP A 79 0.05 6.64 -5.86
CA ASP A 79 -0.77 5.53 -5.43
C ASP A 79 -0.03 4.21 -5.67
N ASP A 80 0.15 3.41 -4.62
CA ASP A 80 0.84 2.13 -4.69
C ASP A 80 -0.20 1.03 -5.02
N ILE A 81 0.07 0.20 -6.02
CA ILE A 81 -0.80 -0.94 -6.34
C ILE A 81 -0.40 -2.12 -5.43
N PHE A 82 -1.34 -2.57 -4.61
CA PHE A 82 -1.10 -3.55 -3.56
C PHE A 82 -1.37 -4.98 -4.03
N TYR A 83 -2.43 -5.19 -4.80
CA TYR A 83 -2.87 -6.54 -5.17
C TYR A 83 -3.72 -6.50 -6.44
N PHE A 84 -3.70 -7.58 -7.23
CA PHE A 84 -4.65 -7.79 -8.30
C PHE A 84 -5.13 -9.24 -8.33
N SER A 85 -6.39 -9.43 -8.70
CA SER A 85 -6.95 -10.75 -8.91
C SER A 85 -8.15 -10.68 -9.83
N GLN A 86 -8.47 -11.81 -10.46
CA GLN A 86 -9.77 -12.01 -11.10
C GLN A 86 -10.81 -12.53 -10.11
N ASP A 87 -10.37 -13.08 -8.96
CA ASP A 87 -11.25 -13.57 -7.90
C ASP A 87 -11.65 -12.42 -6.96
N LYS A 88 -12.91 -12.01 -7.07
CA LYS A 88 -13.50 -10.96 -6.22
C LYS A 88 -13.46 -11.32 -4.73
N LYS A 89 -13.67 -12.60 -4.35
CA LYS A 89 -13.68 -12.99 -2.93
C LYS A 89 -12.31 -12.81 -2.29
N ARG A 90 -11.23 -13.16 -3.01
CA ARG A 90 -9.85 -12.93 -2.55
C ARG A 90 -9.55 -11.44 -2.39
N VAL A 91 -10.01 -10.63 -3.33
CA VAL A 91 -9.87 -9.17 -3.29
C VAL A 91 -10.59 -8.59 -2.07
N ASP A 92 -11.82 -9.03 -1.80
CA ASP A 92 -12.61 -8.56 -0.66
C ASP A 92 -11.95 -8.94 0.68
N VAL A 93 -11.39 -10.16 0.80
CA VAL A 93 -10.64 -10.61 1.98
C VAL A 93 -9.37 -9.78 2.18
N CYS A 94 -8.59 -9.56 1.10
CA CYS A 94 -7.38 -8.75 1.15
C CYS A 94 -7.69 -7.29 1.53
N LEU A 95 -8.74 -6.72 0.93
CA LEU A 95 -9.23 -5.38 1.26
C LEU A 95 -9.60 -5.26 2.74
N ALA A 96 -10.38 -6.22 3.27
CA ALA A 96 -10.78 -6.23 4.68
C ALA A 96 -9.56 -6.24 5.61
N LYS A 97 -8.57 -7.10 5.33
CA LYS A 97 -7.35 -7.19 6.13
C LYS A 97 -6.52 -5.91 6.09
N ILE A 98 -6.32 -5.31 4.91
CA ILE A 98 -5.55 -4.05 4.81
C ILE A 98 -6.28 -2.91 5.52
N LEU A 99 -7.61 -2.84 5.40
CA LEU A 99 -8.41 -1.84 6.12
C LEU A 99 -8.32 -2.00 7.63
N GLU A 100 -8.26 -3.22 8.14
CA GLU A 100 -8.03 -3.50 9.56
C GLU A 100 -6.62 -3.04 10.00
N GLU A 101 -5.59 -3.37 9.23
CA GLU A 101 -4.21 -2.94 9.51
C GLU A 101 -4.07 -1.41 9.51
N LEU A 102 -4.73 -0.71 8.57
CA LEU A 102 -4.76 0.76 8.55
C LEU A 102 -5.37 1.36 9.81
N ARG A 103 -6.35 0.67 10.44
CA ARG A 103 -7.01 1.12 11.68
C ARG A 103 -6.18 0.81 12.92
N CYS A 104 -5.48 -0.32 12.92
CA CYS A 104 -4.80 -0.84 14.11
C CYS A 104 -3.33 -0.41 14.22
N ARG A 105 -2.73 0.15 13.17
CA ARG A 105 -1.30 0.50 13.11
C ARG A 105 -1.03 1.99 13.12
N THR A 106 0.14 2.36 13.64
CA THR A 106 0.73 3.67 13.39
C THR A 106 1.24 3.79 11.96
N ALA A 107 1.44 5.01 11.49
CA ALA A 107 1.90 5.26 10.13
C ALA A 107 3.27 4.66 9.86
N ALA A 108 4.19 4.72 10.82
CA ALA A 108 5.51 4.11 10.69
C ALA A 108 5.47 2.59 10.65
N GLU A 109 4.62 1.94 11.46
CA GLU A 109 4.48 0.49 11.45
C GLU A 109 3.87 0.00 10.14
N PHE A 110 2.80 0.67 9.68
CA PHE A 110 2.17 0.33 8.41
C PHE A 110 3.14 0.53 7.24
N PHE A 111 3.87 1.65 7.21
CA PHE A 111 4.87 1.91 6.17
C PHE A 111 5.99 0.87 6.13
N SER A 112 6.53 0.49 7.30
CA SER A 112 7.56 -0.54 7.36
C SER A 112 7.01 -1.86 6.81
N MET A 113 5.89 -2.34 7.36
CA MET A 113 5.38 -3.67 7.03
C MET A 113 4.85 -3.78 5.60
N TRP A 114 4.08 -2.80 5.14
CA TRP A 114 3.31 -2.93 3.90
C TRP A 114 3.96 -2.26 2.70
N ILE A 115 4.79 -1.25 2.93
CA ILE A 115 5.43 -0.48 1.84
C ILE A 115 6.90 -0.85 1.70
N LEU A 116 7.68 -0.88 2.80
CA LEU A 116 9.10 -1.24 2.72
C LEU A 116 9.30 -2.75 2.58
N ASP A 117 8.72 -3.52 3.49
CA ASP A 117 8.92 -4.97 3.57
C ASP A 117 8.06 -5.74 2.55
N ARG A 118 7.17 -5.04 1.83
CA ARG A 118 6.28 -5.59 0.80
C ARG A 118 5.55 -6.87 1.24
N ASN A 119 5.05 -6.90 2.49
CA ASN A 119 4.40 -8.09 3.08
C ASN A 119 3.14 -8.61 2.35
N LEU A 120 2.72 -7.97 1.25
CA LEU A 120 1.68 -8.49 0.36
C LEU A 120 2.11 -9.75 -0.36
N ASP A 121 3.39 -9.90 -0.68
CA ASP A 121 3.90 -11.08 -1.37
C ASP A 121 3.67 -12.37 -0.53
N PHE A 122 3.54 -12.22 0.80
CA PHE A 122 3.21 -13.31 1.72
C PHE A 122 1.71 -13.57 1.89
N LEU A 123 0.86 -12.58 1.60
CA LEU A 123 -0.59 -12.73 1.67
C LEU A 123 -1.18 -13.43 0.45
N THR A 124 -0.48 -13.40 -0.67
CA THR A 124 -0.93 -13.97 -1.93
C THR A 124 -0.63 -15.46 -2.04
N GLY A 125 0.33 -16.00 -1.28
CA GLY A 125 0.67 -17.44 -1.29
C GLY A 125 1.00 -17.97 -2.69
N VAL A 126 1.38 -17.08 -3.60
CA VAL A 126 1.46 -17.33 -5.02
C VAL A 126 2.70 -16.59 -5.51
N GLU A 127 3.79 -17.35 -5.60
CA GLU A 127 4.80 -17.20 -6.65
C GLU A 127 4.09 -17.38 -8.00
N ASP A 128 3.24 -16.43 -8.41
CA ASP A 128 2.90 -16.34 -9.83
C ASP A 128 4.06 -15.57 -10.43
N ASP A 129 4.83 -16.26 -11.26
CA ASP A 129 5.81 -15.68 -12.17
C ASP A 129 5.14 -14.51 -12.92
N PHE A 130 5.31 -13.29 -12.40
CA PHE A 130 5.02 -12.10 -13.18
C PHE A 130 6.14 -11.96 -14.20
N GLU A 131 5.98 -12.68 -15.31
CA GLU A 131 6.57 -12.27 -16.58
C GLU A 131 6.10 -10.84 -16.84
N PHE A 132 6.92 -9.87 -16.48
CA PHE A 132 6.88 -8.58 -17.12
C PHE A 132 7.19 -8.85 -18.59
N GLU A 133 6.16 -8.85 -19.44
CA GLU A 133 6.36 -8.67 -20.87
C GLU A 133 7.10 -7.35 -21.06
N GLU A 134 8.42 -7.43 -21.17
CA GLU A 134 9.26 -6.37 -21.73
C GLU A 134 8.78 -6.14 -23.17
N ARG A 135 8.33 -4.90 -23.44
CA ARG A 135 8.21 -4.37 -24.79
C ARG A 135 9.35 -3.40 -25.05
#